data_AF-A0A7W7ZF02-F1
#
_entry.id   AF-A0A7W7ZF02-F1
#
_cell.length_a   1.000
_cell.length_b   1.000
_cell.length_c   1.000
_cell.angle_alpha   90.00
_cell.angle_beta   90.00
_cell.angle_gamma   90.00
#
_symmetry.space_group_name_H-M   'P 1'
#
loop_
_entity.id
_entity.type
_entity.pdbx_description
1 polymer ?
#
loop_
_entity_poly.entity_id
_entity_poly.type
_entity_poly.pdbx_seq_one_letter_code
_entity_poly.pdbx_strand_id
1 'polypeptide(L)'
;MSELDDFEARLKRDLRRVDAPEGFADRVMQRVPASRQGRLLSFPIAVTKARHWMAVAAVLLVAVVLGFGVHHVEQVDRQRQLQAQEQAKAREAAQQFALAMQVTGRTLFVVQQRIDQAGTKTSR
;
A
#
# COMPACT_ATOMS: atom_id res chain seq x y z
N MET A 1 19.58 19.79 9.68
CA MET A 1 19.19 18.43 10.08
C MET A 1 19.12 17.60 8.81
N SER A 2 19.80 16.46 8.78
CA SER A 2 19.85 15.58 7.62
C SER A 2 18.57 14.76 7.52
N GLU A 3 18.14 14.37 6.32
CA GLU A 3 16.99 13.47 6.12
C GLU A 3 17.17 12.12 6.86
N LEU A 4 18.43 11.71 7.05
CA LEU A 4 18.79 10.53 7.82
C LEU A 4 18.45 10.69 9.31
N ASP A 5 18.68 11.89 9.87
CA ASP A 5 18.43 12.18 11.29
C ASP A 5 16.92 12.14 11.58
N ASP A 6 16.11 12.66 10.66
CA ASP A 6 14.65 12.68 10.78
C ASP A 6 14.06 11.26 10.65
N PHE A 7 14.64 10.42 9.79
CA PHE A 7 14.25 9.02 9.66
C PHE A 7 14.62 8.22 10.92
N GLU A 8 15.83 8.39 11.45
CA GLU A 8 16.27 7.69 12.67
C GLU A 8 15.44 8.11 13.89
N ALA A 9 15.06 9.39 13.98
CA ALA A 9 14.19 9.90 15.04
C ALA A 9 12.78 9.29 15.00
N ARG A 10 12.23 9.06 13.79
CA ARG A 10 10.93 8.37 13.61
C ARG A 10 11.05 6.90 14.00
N LEU A 11 12.09 6.22 13.53
CA LEU A 11 12.33 4.82 13.83
C LEU A 11 12.44 4.55 15.34
N LYS A 12 13.17 5.41 16.06
CA LYS A 12 13.30 5.34 17.53
C LYS A 12 11.99 5.57 18.27
N ARG A 13 11.11 6.41 17.72
CA ARG A 13 9.79 6.69 18.31
C ARG A 13 8.85 5.49 18.14
N ASP A 14 8.85 4.89 16.96
CA ASP A 14 7.89 3.84 16.61
C ASP A 14 8.32 2.46 17.15
N LEU A 15 9.63 2.21 17.27
CA LEU A 15 10.18 1.00 17.90
C LEU A 15 10.32 1.11 19.41
N ARG A 16 9.71 2.13 20.03
CA ARG A 16 9.76 2.26 21.49
C ARG A 16 9.11 1.04 22.12
N ARG A 17 9.83 0.40 23.05
CA ARG A 17 9.36 -0.79 23.75
C ARG A 17 8.08 -0.46 24.51
N VAL A 18 7.00 -1.17 24.19
CA VAL A 18 5.72 -1.12 24.89
C VAL A 18 5.55 -2.43 25.64
N ASP A 19 5.17 -2.35 26.91
CA ASP A 19 4.89 -3.53 27.71
C ASP A 19 3.69 -4.29 27.13
N ALA A 20 3.82 -5.62 27.08
CA ALA A 20 2.75 -6.45 26.56
C ALA A 20 1.55 -6.40 27.53
N PRO A 21 0.30 -6.34 27.02
CA PRO A 21 -0.88 -6.34 27.87
C PRO A 21 -1.00 -7.67 28.63
N GLU A 22 -1.59 -7.63 29.81
CA GLU A 22 -1.76 -8.82 30.66
C GLU A 22 -2.45 -9.96 29.90
N GLY A 23 -1.91 -11.18 30.09
CA GLY A 23 -2.37 -12.39 29.41
C GLY A 23 -2.09 -12.46 27.90
N PHE A 24 -1.31 -11.53 27.32
CA PHE A 24 -0.95 -11.58 25.90
C PHE A 24 -0.19 -12.86 25.54
N ALA A 25 0.78 -13.25 26.36
CA ALA A 25 1.55 -14.47 26.15
C ALA A 25 0.65 -15.70 26.13
N ASP A 26 -0.27 -15.82 27.10
CA ASP A 26 -1.20 -16.95 27.20
C ASP A 26 -2.16 -17.01 26.00
N ARG A 27 -2.71 -15.86 25.58
CA ARG A 27 -3.58 -15.77 24.40
C ARG A 27 -2.86 -16.16 23.11
N VAL A 28 -1.60 -15.78 22.97
CA VAL A 28 -0.78 -16.16 21.80
C VAL A 28 -0.52 -17.67 21.82
N MET A 29 -0.14 -18.22 22.98
CA MET A 29 0.13 -19.66 23.13
C MET A 29 -1.11 -20.52 22.90
N GLN A 30 -2.30 -20.04 23.27
CA GLN A 30 -3.57 -20.74 23.01
C GLN A 30 -3.97 -20.74 21.52
N ARG A 31 -3.50 -19.76 20.74
CA ARG A 31 -3.81 -19.65 19.30
C ARG A 31 -2.86 -20.43 18.42
N VAL A 32 -1.71 -20.86 18.93
CA VAL A 32 -0.84 -21.79 18.20
C VAL A 32 -1.58 -23.13 18.18
N PRO A 33 -2.07 -23.61 17.03
CA PRO A 33 -2.64 -24.95 16.98
C PRO A 33 -1.54 -25.89 17.47
N ALA A 34 -1.85 -26.71 18.48
CA ALA A 34 -0.95 -27.76 18.92
C ALA A 34 -0.57 -28.54 17.66
N SER A 35 0.63 -28.28 17.14
CA SER A 35 1.14 -28.96 15.97
C SER A 35 1.07 -30.43 16.36
N ARG A 36 0.29 -31.19 15.57
CA ARG A 36 0.10 -32.62 15.77
C ARG A 36 1.44 -33.20 16.19
N GLN A 37 1.48 -33.79 17.38
CA GLN A 37 2.57 -34.64 17.83
C GLN A 37 2.74 -35.75 16.79
N GLY A 38 3.51 -35.44 15.75
CA GLY A 38 4.07 -36.41 14.85
C GLY A 38 4.86 -37.36 15.71
N ARG A 39 4.45 -38.62 15.67
CA ARG A 39 5.05 -39.77 16.34
C ARG A 39 6.52 -39.87 15.92
N LEU A 40 7.37 -39.05 16.50
CA LEU A 40 8.80 -39.04 16.25
C LEU A 40 9.46 -39.91 17.30
N LEU A 41 10.16 -40.92 16.79
CA LEU A 41 10.91 -41.89 17.56
C LEU A 41 11.78 -41.17 18.61
N SER A 42 11.66 -41.65 19.84
CA SER A 42 12.42 -41.23 21.00
C SER A 42 13.92 -41.47 20.77
N PHE A 43 14.65 -40.41 20.41
CA PHE A 43 16.09 -40.35 20.57
C PHE A 43 16.42 -39.44 21.77
N PRO A 44 17.10 -39.93 22.82
CA PRO A 44 17.43 -39.14 23.99
C PRO A 44 18.70 -38.33 23.70
N ILE A 45 18.56 -37.12 23.17
CA ILE A 45 19.71 -36.22 22.98
C ILE A 45 19.41 -34.84 23.58
N ALA A 46 20.04 -34.59 24.72
CA ALA A 46 20.46 -33.28 25.24
C ALA A 46 19.49 -32.09 25.05
N VAL A 47 18.36 -32.14 25.78
CA VAL A 47 17.23 -31.20 25.65
C VAL A 47 17.49 -29.77 26.16
N THR A 48 18.62 -29.50 26.82
CA THR A 48 18.88 -28.20 27.47
C THR A 48 19.47 -27.16 26.53
N LYS A 49 20.36 -27.54 25.60
CA LYS A 49 20.94 -26.59 24.62
C LYS A 49 20.00 -26.33 23.44
N ALA A 50 19.23 -27.32 23.01
CA ALA A 50 18.26 -27.19 21.92
C ALA A 50 17.13 -26.19 22.24
N ARG A 51 16.71 -26.11 23.50
CA ARG A 51 15.65 -25.18 23.94
C ARG A 51 16.07 -23.70 23.81
N HIS A 52 17.34 -23.40 24.05
CA HIS A 52 17.88 -22.04 23.89
C HIS A 52 17.95 -21.64 22.42
N TRP A 53 18.39 -22.54 21.53
CA TRP A 53 18.41 -22.28 20.09
C TRP A 53 17.01 -22.14 19.49
N MET A 54 16.02 -22.90 19.97
CA MET A 54 14.63 -22.73 19.55
C MET A 54 14.04 -21.37 19.99
N ALA A 55 14.40 -20.88 21.19
CA ALA A 55 13.95 -19.56 21.63
C ALA A 55 14.54 -18.44 20.75
N VAL A 56 15.81 -18.54 20.35
CA VAL A 56 16.45 -17.59 19.43
C VAL A 56 15.80 -17.63 18.04
N ALA A 57 15.51 -18.83 17.53
CA ALA A 57 14.84 -18.99 16.24
C ALA A 57 13.41 -18.40 16.24
N ALA A 58 12.66 -18.55 17.34
CA ALA A 58 11.33 -17.97 17.48
C ALA A 58 11.36 -16.44 17.50
N VAL A 59 12.31 -15.84 18.21
CA VAL A 59 12.48 -14.38 18.25
C VAL A 59 12.87 -13.83 16.88
N LEU A 60 13.75 -14.52 16.15
CA LEU A 60 14.11 -14.15 14.77
C LEU A 60 12.91 -14.23 13.82
N LEU A 61 12.09 -15.28 13.90
CA LEU A 61 10.88 -15.39 13.08
C LEU A 61 9.87 -14.28 13.37
N VAL A 62 9.66 -13.94 14.65
CA VAL A 62 8.77 -12.83 15.03
C VAL A 62 9.32 -11.49 14.54
N ALA A 63 10.63 -11.25 14.64
CA ALA A 63 11.27 -10.05 14.11
C ALA A 63 11.15 -9.95 12.58
N VAL A 64 11.29 -11.07 11.86
CA VAL A 64 11.10 -11.11 10.40
C VAL A 64 9.64 -10.83 10.03
N VAL A 65 8.66 -11.47 10.68
CA VAL A 65 7.23 -11.27 10.37
C VAL A 65 6.78 -9.85 10.69
N LEU A 66 7.21 -9.28 11.82
CA LEU A 66 6.90 -7.89 12.17
C LEU A 66 7.64 -6.90 11.26
N GLY A 67 8.91 -7.15 10.93
CA GLY A 67 9.67 -6.31 10.01
C GLY A 67 9.11 -6.31 8.58
N PHE A 68 8.69 -7.47 8.08
CA PHE A 68 8.07 -7.58 6.75
C PHE A 68 6.66 -6.99 6.72
N GLY A 69 5.87 -7.18 7.80
CA GLY A 69 4.50 -6.67 7.89
C GLY A 69 4.43 -5.14 7.89
N VAL A 70 5.36 -4.46 8.57
CA VAL A 70 5.41 -3.00 8.62
C VAL A 70 5.86 -2.40 7.30
N HIS A 71 6.80 -3.02 6.59
CA HIS A 71 7.28 -2.53 5.29
C HIS A 71 6.23 -2.61 4.17
N HIS A 72 5.33 -3.59 4.20
CA HIS A 72 4.28 -3.72 3.17
C HIS A 72 3.16 -2.69 3.32
N VAL A 73 2.81 -2.29 4.54
CA VAL A 73 1.76 -1.27 4.76
C VAL A 73 2.19 0.08 4.21
N GLU A 74 3.44 0.47 4.45
CA GLU A 74 3.95 1.77 4.01
C GLU A 74 4.12 1.88 2.48
N GLN A 75 4.41 0.76 1.80
CA GLN A 75 4.47 0.71 0.35
C GLN A 75 3.08 0.82 -0.30
N VAL A 76 2.07 0.16 0.27
CA VAL A 76 0.69 0.19 -0.26
C VAL A 76 0.09 1.59 -0.14
N ASP A 77 0.35 2.30 0.95
CA ASP A 77 -0.18 3.66 1.14
C ASP A 77 0.47 4.67 0.18
N ARG A 78 1.79 4.57 -0.06
CA ARG A 78 2.46 5.39 -1.08
C ARG A 78 1.90 5.13 -2.48
N GLN A 79 1.64 3.87 -2.82
CA GLN A 79 1.11 3.51 -4.14
C GLN A 79 -0.32 4.02 -4.34
N ARG A 80 -1.15 3.98 -3.29
CA ARG A 80 -2.50 4.56 -3.31
C ARG A 80 -2.49 6.08 -3.48
N GLN A 81 -1.56 6.77 -2.83
CA GLN A 81 -1.43 8.22 -2.97
C GLN A 81 -1.02 8.63 -4.40
N LEU A 82 -0.09 7.89 -5.01
CA LEU A 82 0.33 8.14 -6.40
C LEU A 82 -0.83 7.92 -7.37
N GLN A 83 -1.57 6.82 -7.22
CA GLN A 83 -2.75 6.56 -8.06
C GLN A 83 -3.84 7.63 -7.87
N ALA A 84 -4.08 8.10 -6.65
CA ALA A 84 -5.05 9.15 -6.40
C ALA A 84 -4.65 10.48 -7.09
N GLN A 85 -3.36 10.82 -7.08
CA GLN A 85 -2.85 12.01 -7.77
C GLN A 85 -2.95 11.88 -9.30
N GLU A 86 -2.62 10.72 -9.86
CA GLU A 86 -2.76 10.46 -11.29
C GLU A 86 -4.23 10.55 -11.73
N GLN A 87 -5.15 10.01 -10.94
CA GLN A 87 -6.59 10.10 -11.20
C GLN A 87 -7.10 11.54 -11.12
N ALA A 88 -6.61 12.35 -10.17
CA ALA A 88 -6.98 13.76 -10.08
C ALA A 88 -6.55 14.53 -11.34
N LYS A 89 -5.30 14.36 -11.77
CA LYS A 89 -4.78 14.98 -13.00
C LYS A 89 -5.53 14.52 -14.25
N ALA A 90 -5.86 13.23 -14.34
CA ALA A 90 -6.64 12.69 -15.46
C ALA A 90 -8.06 13.28 -15.52
N ARG A 91 -8.71 13.48 -14.37
CA ARG A 91 -10.03 14.13 -14.30
C ARG A 91 -9.98 15.59 -14.72
N GLU A 92 -8.98 16.34 -14.28
CA GLU A 92 -8.79 17.73 -14.69
C GLU A 92 -8.56 17.84 -16.20
N ALA A 93 -7.68 17.02 -16.76
CA ALA A 93 -7.43 16.97 -18.20
C ALA A 93 -8.69 16.60 -19.00
N ALA A 94 -9.46 15.62 -18.52
CA ALA A 94 -10.71 15.22 -19.16
C ALA A 94 -11.76 16.35 -19.17
N GLN A 95 -11.86 17.11 -18.09
CA GLN A 95 -12.77 18.27 -18.01
C GLN A 95 -12.36 19.37 -19.00
N GLN A 96 -11.07 19.71 -19.07
CA GLN A 96 -10.56 20.70 -20.02
C GLN A 96 -10.77 20.26 -21.47
N PHE A 97 -10.51 18.99 -21.77
CA PHE A 97 -10.74 18.42 -23.09
C PHE A 97 -12.23 18.46 -23.48
N ALA A 98 -13.12 18.07 -22.57
CA ALA A 98 -14.56 18.11 -22.81
C ALA A 98 -15.06 19.53 -23.11
N LEU A 99 -14.55 20.53 -22.37
CA LEU A 99 -14.89 21.93 -22.59
C LEU A 99 -14.38 22.43 -23.95
N ALA A 100 -13.14 22.10 -24.31
CA ALA A 100 -12.56 22.44 -25.61
C ALA A 100 -13.35 21.81 -26.78
N MET A 101 -13.76 20.55 -26.64
CA MET A 101 -14.61 19.86 -27.63
C MET A 101 -15.98 20.52 -27.77
N GLN A 102 -16.59 20.96 -26.67
CA GLN A 102 -17.87 21.66 -26.71
C GLN A 102 -17.77 23.01 -27.44
N VAL A 103 -16.69 23.76 -27.19
CA VAL A 103 -16.42 25.02 -27.91
C VAL A 103 -16.22 24.74 -29.39
N THR A 104 -15.37 23.76 -29.72
CA THR A 104 -15.06 23.40 -31.11
C THR A 104 -16.30 22.95 -31.87
N GLY A 105 -17.16 22.13 -31.24
CA GLY A 105 -18.42 21.69 -31.81
C GLY A 105 -19.37 22.85 -32.13
N ARG A 106 -19.47 23.85 -31.25
CA ARG A 106 -20.26 25.07 -31.51
C ARG A 106 -19.66 25.87 -32.67
N THR A 107 -18.35 26.00 -32.74
CA THR A 107 -17.68 26.74 -33.82
C THR A 107 -17.88 26.05 -35.17
N LEU A 108 -17.74 24.71 -35.22
CA LEU A 108 -18.03 23.91 -36.41
C LEU A 108 -19.47 24.10 -36.88
N PHE A 109 -20.45 24.09 -35.97
CA PHE A 109 -21.85 24.33 -36.31
C PHE A 109 -22.07 25.72 -36.94
N VAL A 110 -21.44 26.77 -36.39
CA VAL A 110 -21.53 28.13 -36.94
C VAL A 110 -20.87 28.23 -38.31
N VAL A 111 -19.72 27.58 -38.50
CA VAL A 111 -19.03 27.56 -39.80
C VAL A 111 -19.89 26.82 -40.84
N GLN A 112 -20.45 25.67 -40.49
CA GLN A 112 -21.35 24.90 -41.35
C GLN A 112 -22.57 25.75 -41.77
N GLN A 113 -23.21 26.41 -40.82
CA GLN A 113 -24.38 27.25 -41.07
C GLN A 113 -24.05 28.44 -42.01
N ARG A 114 -22.84 29.01 -41.93
CA ARG A 114 -22.38 30.05 -42.86
C ARG A 114 -22.14 29.52 -44.26
N ILE A 115 -21.58 28.31 -44.39
CA ILE A 115 -21.37 27.65 -45.69
C ILE A 115 -22.72 27.37 -46.36
N ASP A 116 -23.69 26.83 -45.62
CA ASP A 116 -25.03 26.53 -46.15
C ASP A 116 -25.76 27.81 -46.61
N GLN A 117 -25.63 28.92 -45.87
CA GLN A 117 -26.18 30.22 -46.26
C GLN A 117 -25.47 30.87 -47.46
N ALA A 118 -24.17 30.66 -47.63
CA ALA A 118 -23.41 31.16 -48.78
C ALA A 118 -23.67 30.34 -50.05
N GLY A 119 -23.85 29.02 -49.91
CA GLY A 119 -24.19 28.12 -51.01
C GLY A 119 -25.57 28.38 -51.61
N THR A 120 -26.55 28.75 -50.77
CA THR A 120 -27.91 29.09 -51.23
C THR A 120 -28.01 30.46 -51.92
N LYS A 121 -27.08 31.39 -51.65
CA LYS A 121 -27.05 32.74 -52.27
C LYS A 121 -26.37 32.79 -53.64
N THR A 122 -25.56 31.78 -53.98
CA THR A 122 -24.80 31.71 -55.25
C THR A 122 -25.55 30.95 -56.35
N SER A 123 -26.68 30.29 -56.01
CA SER A 123 -27.47 29.47 -56.95
C SER A 123 -28.75 30.16 -57.46
N ARG A 124 -28.82 31.49 -57.43
CA ARG A 124 -29.97 32.27 -57.93
C ARG A 124 -29.50 33.40 -58.82
#